data_AF-A0A415U0R2-F1
#
_entry.id   AF-A0A415U0R2-F1
#
_cell.length_a   1.000
_cell.length_b   1.000
_cell.length_c   1.000
_cell.angle_alpha   90.00
_cell.angle_beta   90.00
_cell.angle_gamma   90.00
#
_symmetry.space_group_name_H-M   'P 1'
#
loop_
_entity.id
_entity.type
_entity.pdbx_description
1 polymer ?
#
loop_
_entity_poly.entity_id
_entity_poly.type
_entity_poly.pdbx_seq_one_letter_code
_entity_poly.pdbx_strand_id
1 'polypeptide(L)'
;MKRKLIGAEVNIDGKEGEITNVLGNGYEIVFFDTNLGKTYIDNRDIVNYIVNIPDEWIKTDDYQYVRPSEYRKWQIVEARYTESDEYIVCRGTIDVANWKTEDNYYTADCIDIINSYYGSVKEFENAYKNGAYREQILAEMIFESTTYTDTDAYEVVPGDEVENTLRKYRKESLLS
;
A
#
# COMPACT_ATOMS: atom_id res chain seq x y z
N MET A 1 7.47 -11.93 3.86
CA MET A 1 7.62 -10.51 4.26
C MET A 1 9.04 -9.93 4.25
N LYS A 2 10.11 -10.68 4.52
CA LYS A 2 11.42 -10.09 4.83
C LYS A 2 12.10 -9.23 3.74
N ARG A 3 11.91 -9.49 2.43
CA ARG A 3 12.67 -8.81 1.34
C ARG A 3 12.21 -7.39 0.96
N LYS A 4 11.06 -6.91 1.45
CA LYS A 4 10.40 -5.68 0.96
C LYS A 4 11.04 -4.36 1.40
N LEU A 5 12.00 -4.39 2.33
CA LEU A 5 12.69 -3.19 2.80
C LEU A 5 14.12 -3.08 2.28
N ILE A 6 14.61 -4.05 1.51
CA ILE A 6 15.94 -3.92 0.90
C ILE A 6 15.92 -2.73 -0.06
N GLY A 7 16.86 -1.81 0.09
CA GLY A 7 16.91 -0.52 -0.62
C GLY A 7 16.30 0.65 0.15
N ALA A 8 15.67 0.43 1.31
CA ALA A 8 15.08 1.51 2.09
C ALA A 8 16.16 2.34 2.78
N GLU A 9 16.06 3.66 2.64
CA GLU A 9 16.93 4.62 3.31
C GLU A 9 16.47 4.82 4.75
N VAL A 10 17.42 4.81 5.66
CA VAL A 10 17.22 4.99 7.09
C VAL A 10 18.06 6.14 7.62
N ASN A 11 17.63 6.74 8.72
CA ASN A 11 18.41 7.67 9.53
C ASN A 11 18.38 7.20 10.98
N ILE A 12 19.55 6.78 11.47
CA ILE A 12 19.74 6.26 12.82
C ILE A 12 20.59 7.26 13.59
N ASP A 13 19.96 8.02 14.49
CA ASP A 13 20.60 9.04 15.32
C ASP A 13 21.47 10.01 14.48
N GLY A 14 20.89 10.52 13.39
CA GLY A 14 21.54 11.46 12.47
C GLY A 14 22.45 10.81 11.43
N LYS A 15 22.53 9.48 11.36
CA LYS A 15 23.39 8.75 10.40
C LYS A 15 22.54 8.10 9.33
N GLU A 16 22.76 8.51 8.09
CA GLU A 16 22.03 8.01 6.93
C GLU A 16 22.63 6.71 6.39
N GLY A 17 21.77 5.80 5.96
CA GLY A 17 22.16 4.53 5.37
C GLY A 17 21.02 3.86 4.63
N GLU A 18 21.27 2.64 4.18
CA GLU A 18 20.33 1.84 3.41
C GLU A 18 20.26 0.41 3.96
N ILE A 19 19.06 -0.18 3.98
CA ILE A 19 18.89 -1.59 4.28
C ILE A 19 19.37 -2.42 3.09
N THR A 20 20.44 -3.17 3.26
CA THR A 20 21.04 -3.97 2.18
C THR A 20 20.72 -5.45 2.25
N ASN A 21 20.33 -5.94 3.43
CA ASN A 21 20.07 -7.36 3.62
C ASN A 21 19.10 -7.62 4.78
N VAL A 22 18.56 -8.84 4.80
CA VAL A 22 17.74 -9.36 5.90
C VAL A 22 18.54 -10.45 6.61
N LEU A 23 18.82 -10.24 7.89
CA LEU A 23 19.59 -11.18 8.70
C LEU A 23 18.71 -11.71 9.84
N GLY A 24 18.31 -12.98 9.77
CA GLY A 24 17.43 -13.56 10.78
C GLY A 24 16.11 -12.79 10.91
N ASN A 25 15.87 -12.19 12.07
CA ASN A 25 14.67 -11.37 12.38
C ASN A 25 14.93 -9.85 12.34
N GLY A 26 15.98 -9.40 11.65
CA GLY A 26 16.22 -7.97 11.48
C GLY A 26 16.92 -7.66 10.17
N TYR A 27 17.46 -6.46 10.09
CA TYR A 27 17.96 -5.87 8.87
C TYR A 27 19.42 -5.46 9.02
N GLU A 28 20.24 -5.77 8.01
CA GLU A 28 21.56 -5.16 7.85
C GLU A 28 21.37 -3.79 7.22
N ILE A 29 21.96 -2.77 7.83
CA ILE A 29 22.05 -1.42 7.28
C ILE A 29 23.50 -1.12 6.94
N VAL A 30 23.75 -0.61 5.75
CA VAL A 30 25.03 -0.02 5.33
C VAL A 30 24.87 1.49 5.37
N PHE A 31 25.71 2.16 6.15
CA PHE A 31 25.71 3.62 6.20
C PHE A 31 26.32 4.20 4.91
N PHE A 32 25.79 5.35 4.48
CA PHE A 32 26.32 6.04 3.29
C PHE A 32 27.72 6.63 3.54
N ASP A 33 28.01 7.07 4.77
CA ASP A 33 29.39 7.30 5.21
C ASP A 33 30.09 5.95 5.44
N THR A 34 30.98 5.61 4.51
CA THR A 34 31.68 4.33 4.49
C THR A 34 32.58 4.09 5.71
N ASN A 35 32.93 5.15 6.47
CA ASN A 35 33.69 5.01 7.72
C ASN A 35 32.85 4.41 8.86
N LEU A 36 31.53 4.50 8.78
CA LEU A 36 30.61 3.96 9.79
C LEU A 36 30.33 2.48 9.59
N GLY A 37 30.59 1.94 8.39
CA GLY A 37 30.43 0.53 8.08
C GLY A 37 28.97 0.07 8.06
N LYS A 38 28.68 -0.99 8.82
CA LYS A 38 27.37 -1.65 8.83
C LYS A 38 26.84 -1.81 10.24
N THR A 39 25.52 -1.87 10.38
CA THR A 39 24.85 -2.22 11.64
C THR A 39 23.69 -3.18 11.43
N TYR A 40 23.19 -3.74 12.53
CA TYR A 40 22.00 -4.57 12.58
C TYR A 40 20.92 -3.88 13.40
N ILE A 41 19.68 -3.86 12.88
CA ILE A 41 18.51 -3.39 13.61
C ILE A 41 17.43 -4.47 13.61
N ASP A 42 16.83 -4.71 14.77
CA ASP A 42 15.73 -5.64 14.95
C ASP A 42 14.51 -5.19 14.15
N ASN A 43 13.72 -6.13 13.60
CA ASN A 43 12.56 -5.77 12.80
C ASN A 43 11.50 -4.99 13.58
N ARG A 44 11.46 -5.10 14.91
CA ARG A 44 10.54 -4.33 15.76
C ARG A 44 10.91 -2.85 15.82
N ASP A 45 12.18 -2.52 15.60
CA ASP A 45 12.70 -1.16 15.79
C ASP A 45 12.95 -0.42 14.48
N ILE A 46 13.13 -1.14 13.36
CA ILE A 46 13.53 -0.57 12.06
C ILE A 46 12.59 0.55 11.56
N VAL A 47 11.32 0.45 11.95
CA VAL A 47 10.23 1.35 11.57
C VAL A 47 10.51 2.80 11.96
N ASN A 48 11.21 2.99 13.08
CA ASN A 48 11.51 4.29 13.66
C ASN A 48 12.61 5.03 12.89
N TYR A 49 13.39 4.30 12.08
CA TYR A 49 14.55 4.83 11.40
C TYR A 49 14.33 4.99 9.90
N ILE A 50 13.27 4.43 9.31
CA ILE A 50 13.00 4.51 7.87
C ILE A 50 12.64 5.96 7.47
N VAL A 51 13.49 6.54 6.63
CA VAL A 51 13.26 7.86 6.02
C VAL A 51 12.60 7.72 4.67
N ASN A 52 13.09 6.77 3.86
CA ASN A 52 12.62 6.51 2.50
C ASN A 52 12.56 5.01 2.26
N ILE A 53 11.61 4.54 1.46
CA ILE A 53 11.51 3.13 1.03
C ILE A 53 11.64 3.16 -0.50
N PRO A 54 12.20 2.13 -1.16
CA PRO A 54 12.12 2.04 -2.62
C PRO A 54 10.63 2.10 -2.99
N ASP A 55 10.26 3.02 -3.87
CA ASP A 55 8.86 3.34 -4.10
C ASP A 55 8.18 2.19 -4.87
N GLU A 56 7.72 1.17 -4.13
CA GLU A 56 6.86 0.09 -4.61
C GLU A 56 5.40 0.54 -4.70
N TRP A 57 5.08 1.72 -4.17
CA TRP A 57 3.75 2.30 -4.16
C TRP A 57 3.52 3.11 -5.44
N ILE A 58 2.49 2.75 -6.18
CA ILE A 58 2.02 3.45 -7.37
C ILE A 58 0.97 4.46 -6.91
N LYS A 59 1.19 5.75 -7.16
CA LYS A 59 0.14 6.77 -7.00
C LYS A 59 -0.84 6.63 -8.17
N THR A 60 -2.09 6.28 -7.88
CA THR A 60 -3.13 6.05 -8.89
C THR A 60 -4.12 7.20 -8.99
N ASP A 61 -4.26 7.96 -7.91
CA ASP A 61 -5.09 9.17 -7.83
C ASP A 61 -4.44 10.21 -6.89
N ASP A 62 -5.03 11.40 -6.78
CA ASP A 62 -4.55 12.52 -5.97
C ASP A 62 -4.27 12.12 -4.52
N TYR A 63 -5.12 11.25 -3.95
CA TYR A 63 -4.96 10.75 -2.58
C TYR A 63 -5.04 9.22 -2.48
N GLN A 64 -4.67 8.49 -3.54
CA GLN A 64 -4.66 7.03 -3.52
C GLN A 64 -3.32 6.45 -3.96
N TYR A 65 -2.86 5.46 -3.20
CA TYR A 65 -1.65 4.70 -3.47
C TYR A 65 -1.93 3.21 -3.36
N VAL A 66 -1.39 2.44 -4.30
CA VAL A 66 -1.52 0.98 -4.34
C VAL A 66 -0.17 0.30 -4.50
N ARG A 67 -0.02 -0.89 -3.94
CA ARG A 67 1.12 -1.75 -4.26
C ARG A 67 0.76 -3.24 -4.27
N PRO A 68 1.40 -4.04 -5.13
CA PRO A 68 1.27 -5.49 -5.05
C PRO A 68 1.94 -5.98 -3.77
N SER A 69 1.22 -6.77 -2.98
CA SER A 69 1.74 -7.33 -1.73
C SER A 69 2.10 -8.81 -1.86
N GLU A 70 1.27 -9.58 -2.57
CA GLU A 70 1.42 -10.99 -2.92
C GLU A 70 0.67 -11.25 -4.25
N TYR A 71 0.67 -12.49 -4.74
CA TYR A 71 -0.12 -12.85 -5.92
C TYR A 71 -1.60 -12.50 -5.71
N ARG A 72 -2.14 -11.61 -6.55
CA ARG A 72 -3.53 -11.10 -6.53
C ARG A 72 -3.93 -10.28 -5.29
N LYS A 73 -2.97 -9.96 -4.40
CA LYS A 73 -3.22 -9.15 -3.21
C LYS A 73 -2.60 -7.78 -3.34
N TRP A 74 -3.41 -6.76 -3.10
CA TRP A 74 -3.02 -5.36 -3.23
C TRP A 74 -3.20 -4.66 -1.90
N GLN A 75 -2.15 -3.98 -1.45
CA GLN A 75 -2.28 -3.05 -0.34
C GLN A 75 -2.63 -1.69 -0.90
N ILE A 76 -3.60 -1.03 -0.28
CA ILE A 76 -4.12 0.27 -0.71
C ILE A 76 -4.11 1.19 0.51
N VAL A 77 -3.74 2.44 0.26
CA VAL A 77 -3.89 3.55 1.19
C VAL A 77 -4.57 4.68 0.44
N GLU A 78 -5.64 5.23 0.99
CA GLU A 78 -6.34 6.34 0.36
C GLU A 78 -6.89 7.37 1.34
N ALA A 79 -7.17 8.57 0.86
CA ALA A 79 -7.92 9.58 1.60
C ALA A 79 -9.26 9.86 0.93
N ARG A 80 -10.33 9.88 1.73
CA ARG A 80 -11.70 10.16 1.30
C ARG A 80 -12.19 11.45 1.92
N TYR A 81 -12.68 12.37 1.09
CA TYR A 81 -13.24 13.64 1.55
C TYR A 81 -14.53 13.43 2.35
N THR A 82 -14.71 14.20 3.41
CA THR A 82 -15.93 14.21 4.23
C THR A 82 -16.66 15.55 4.10
N GLU A 83 -17.95 15.57 4.40
CA GLU A 83 -18.76 16.80 4.38
C GLU A 83 -18.30 17.87 5.39
N SER A 84 -17.44 17.50 6.36
CA SER A 84 -16.92 18.38 7.42
C SER A 84 -15.60 19.07 7.08
N ASP A 85 -15.17 19.04 5.82
CA ASP A 85 -13.87 19.57 5.36
C ASP A 85 -12.64 18.84 5.93
N GLU A 86 -12.86 17.61 6.39
CA GLU A 86 -11.84 16.67 6.85
C GLU A 86 -11.71 15.50 5.87
N TYR A 87 -10.64 14.73 6.02
CA TYR A 87 -10.40 13.52 5.24
C TYR A 87 -10.33 12.30 6.15
N ILE A 88 -10.91 11.20 5.67
CA ILE A 88 -10.67 9.87 6.25
C ILE A 88 -9.52 9.25 5.48
N VAL A 89 -8.36 9.12 6.11
CA VAL A 89 -7.24 8.37 5.57
C VAL A 89 -7.35 6.94 6.05
N CYS A 90 -7.50 5.99 5.14
CA CYS A 90 -7.65 4.57 5.47
C CYS A 90 -6.64 3.70 4.71
N ARG A 91 -6.40 2.50 5.24
CA ARG A 91 -5.57 1.49 4.57
C ARG A 91 -6.18 0.11 4.69
N GLY A 92 -5.87 -0.74 3.73
CA GLY A 92 -6.19 -2.15 3.83
C GLY A 92 -5.54 -3.00 2.76
N THR A 93 -5.91 -4.28 2.76
CA THR A 93 -5.47 -5.23 1.76
C THR A 93 -6.65 -5.88 1.06
N ILE A 94 -6.69 -5.78 -0.28
CA ILE A 94 -7.66 -6.49 -1.11
C ILE A 94 -7.03 -7.73 -1.71
N ASP A 95 -7.59 -8.90 -1.40
CA ASP A 95 -7.34 -10.14 -2.14
C ASP A 95 -8.39 -10.29 -3.23
N VAL A 96 -7.99 -10.04 -4.48
CA VAL A 96 -8.89 -10.10 -5.65
C VAL A 96 -9.43 -11.53 -5.88
N ALA A 97 -8.76 -12.56 -5.35
CA ALA A 97 -9.26 -13.92 -5.45
C ALA A 97 -10.60 -14.11 -4.70
N ASN A 98 -10.83 -13.36 -3.61
CA ASN A 98 -12.09 -13.43 -2.85
C ASN A 98 -13.29 -12.86 -3.61
N TRP A 99 -13.04 -12.14 -4.70
CA TRP A 99 -14.04 -11.50 -5.55
C TRP A 99 -14.24 -12.26 -6.87
N LYS A 100 -13.73 -13.49 -6.93
CA LYS A 100 -13.87 -14.39 -8.07
C LYS A 100 -14.44 -15.74 -7.63
N THR A 101 -15.14 -16.40 -8.54
CA THR A 101 -15.58 -17.79 -8.41
C THR A 101 -14.41 -18.75 -8.60
N GLU A 102 -14.61 -20.04 -8.28
CA GLU A 102 -13.61 -21.09 -8.53
C GLU A 102 -13.21 -21.17 -10.02
N ASP A 103 -14.16 -20.93 -10.93
CA ASP A 103 -13.95 -20.85 -12.38
C ASP A 103 -13.37 -19.50 -12.85
N ASN A 104 -12.95 -18.63 -11.93
CA ASN A 104 -12.31 -17.33 -12.18
C ASN A 104 -13.21 -16.29 -12.90
N TYR A 105 -14.54 -16.41 -12.75
CA TYR A 105 -15.50 -15.34 -13.06
C TYR A 105 -15.65 -14.37 -11.87
N TYR A 106 -16.14 -13.15 -12.10
CA TYR A 106 -16.43 -12.22 -11.00
C TYR A 106 -17.65 -12.68 -10.19
N THR A 107 -17.62 -12.48 -8.87
CA THR A 107 -18.79 -12.69 -8.01
C THR A 107 -19.88 -11.65 -8.29
N ALA A 108 -21.11 -11.88 -7.81
CA ALA A 108 -22.21 -10.92 -7.99
C ALA A 108 -21.86 -9.53 -7.41
N ASP A 109 -21.36 -9.48 -6.17
CA ASP A 109 -20.95 -8.22 -5.53
C ASP A 109 -19.82 -7.52 -6.31
N CYS A 110 -18.88 -8.29 -6.86
CA CYS A 110 -17.82 -7.74 -7.71
C CYS A 110 -18.38 -7.13 -9.01
N ILE A 111 -19.37 -7.78 -9.63
CA ILE A 111 -20.06 -7.27 -10.82
C ILE A 111 -20.80 -5.98 -10.51
N ASP A 112 -21.47 -5.89 -9.37
CA ASP A 112 -22.19 -4.68 -8.96
C ASP A 112 -21.24 -3.50 -8.77
N ILE A 113 -20.07 -3.71 -8.15
CA ILE A 113 -19.01 -2.70 -8.06
C ILE A 113 -18.51 -2.32 -9.46
N ILE A 114 -18.16 -3.28 -10.31
CA ILE A 114 -17.67 -2.95 -11.67
C ILE A 114 -18.71 -2.13 -12.45
N ASN A 115 -19.99 -2.47 -12.32
CA ASN A 115 -21.07 -1.77 -13.01
C ASN A 115 -21.27 -0.35 -12.49
N SER A 116 -21.02 -0.05 -11.21
CA SER A 116 -21.15 1.32 -10.67
C SER A 116 -20.09 2.27 -11.24
N TYR A 117 -18.91 1.76 -11.61
CA TYR A 117 -17.82 2.56 -12.19
C TYR A 117 -17.82 2.57 -13.73
N TYR A 118 -18.06 1.43 -14.36
CA TYR A 118 -17.87 1.26 -15.81
C TYR A 118 -19.15 0.92 -16.57
N GLY A 119 -20.30 0.78 -15.90
CA GLY A 119 -21.58 0.43 -16.53
C GLY A 119 -21.74 -1.06 -16.88
N SER A 120 -20.65 -1.74 -17.24
CA SER A 120 -20.63 -3.18 -17.45
C SER A 120 -19.24 -3.82 -17.28
N VAL A 121 -19.22 -5.11 -16.93
CA VAL A 121 -17.98 -5.92 -16.96
C VAL A 121 -17.29 -5.85 -18.32
N LYS A 122 -18.04 -5.88 -19.41
CA LYS A 122 -17.48 -5.81 -20.77
C LYS A 122 -16.76 -4.50 -21.02
N GLU A 123 -17.30 -3.36 -20.57
CA GLU A 123 -16.66 -2.06 -20.71
C GLU A 123 -15.39 -1.96 -19.88
N PHE A 124 -15.43 -2.45 -18.64
CA PHE A 124 -14.26 -2.55 -17.77
C PHE A 124 -13.13 -3.39 -18.40
N GLU A 125 -13.42 -4.58 -18.89
CA GLU A 125 -12.42 -5.46 -19.51
C GLU A 125 -11.86 -4.89 -20.83
N ASN A 126 -12.67 -4.12 -21.57
CA ASN A 126 -12.21 -3.44 -22.78
C ASN A 126 -11.28 -2.27 -22.47
N ALA A 127 -11.53 -1.55 -21.37
CA ALA A 127 -10.69 -0.46 -20.90
C ALA A 127 -9.33 -0.99 -20.41
N TYR A 128 -9.31 -2.12 -19.71
CA TYR A 128 -8.10 -2.69 -19.11
C TYR A 128 -7.79 -4.10 -19.64
N LYS A 129 -7.19 -4.14 -20.84
CA LYS A 129 -6.83 -5.41 -21.51
C LYS A 129 -5.70 -6.19 -20.83
N ASN A 130 -4.81 -5.49 -20.13
CA ASN A 130 -3.73 -6.14 -19.39
C ASN A 130 -4.29 -6.73 -18.09
N GLY A 131 -4.22 -8.05 -17.94
CA GLY A 131 -4.81 -8.76 -16.80
C GLY A 131 -4.28 -8.33 -15.43
N ALA A 132 -2.97 -8.07 -15.31
CA ALA A 132 -2.37 -7.65 -14.05
C ALA A 132 -2.77 -6.23 -13.67
N TYR A 133 -2.74 -5.31 -14.64
CA TYR A 133 -3.19 -3.94 -14.42
C TYR A 133 -4.70 -3.88 -14.13
N ARG A 134 -5.50 -4.71 -14.81
CA ARG A 134 -6.93 -4.83 -14.52
C ARG A 134 -7.20 -5.34 -13.10
N GLU A 135 -6.41 -6.27 -12.59
CA GLU A 135 -6.53 -6.72 -11.19
C GLU A 135 -6.16 -5.63 -10.20
N GLN A 136 -5.22 -4.73 -10.55
CA GLN A 136 -4.92 -3.53 -9.77
C GLN A 136 -6.15 -2.60 -9.69
N ILE A 137 -6.71 -2.21 -10.84
CA ILE A 137 -7.89 -1.33 -10.90
C ILE A 137 -9.09 -1.95 -10.17
N LEU A 138 -9.26 -3.27 -10.29
CA LEU A 138 -10.32 -3.96 -9.57
C LEU A 138 -10.14 -3.86 -8.04
N ALA A 139 -8.91 -4.01 -7.55
CA ALA A 139 -8.62 -3.86 -6.13
C ALA A 139 -8.88 -2.43 -5.64
N GLU A 140 -8.52 -1.42 -6.44
CA GLU A 140 -8.80 0.00 -6.15
C GLU A 140 -10.31 0.25 -6.00
N MET A 141 -11.13 -0.16 -6.99
CA MET A 141 -12.59 -0.01 -6.92
C MET A 141 -13.23 -0.72 -5.72
N ILE A 142 -12.77 -1.95 -5.44
CA ILE A 142 -13.26 -2.73 -4.29
C ILE A 142 -12.96 -2.00 -2.99
N PHE A 143 -11.73 -1.48 -2.84
CA PHE A 143 -11.33 -0.79 -1.63
C PHE A 143 -12.11 0.51 -1.44
N GLU A 144 -12.26 1.32 -2.49
CA GLU A 144 -13.04 2.56 -2.46
C GLU A 144 -14.51 2.30 -2.10
N SER A 145 -15.08 1.19 -2.60
CA SER A 145 -16.44 0.72 -2.29
C SER A 145 -16.59 0.13 -0.88
N THR A 146 -15.49 -0.18 -0.20
CA THR A 146 -15.49 -0.74 1.17
C THR A 146 -15.66 0.40 2.17
N THR A 147 -16.56 0.27 3.15
CA THR A 147 -16.72 1.29 4.21
C THR A 147 -15.40 1.45 4.99
N TYR A 148 -15.00 2.69 5.30
CA TYR A 148 -13.74 2.95 5.99
C TYR A 148 -13.63 2.23 7.35
N THR A 149 -14.75 1.94 8.02
CA THR A 149 -14.78 1.17 9.27
C THR A 149 -14.42 -0.30 9.11
N ASP A 150 -14.52 -0.84 7.89
CA ASP A 150 -14.18 -2.23 7.55
C ASP A 150 -12.76 -2.37 6.99
N THR A 151 -12.00 -1.26 6.96
CA THR A 151 -10.59 -1.25 6.55
C THR A 151 -9.67 -1.66 7.71
N ASP A 152 -8.41 -2.01 7.41
CA ASP A 152 -7.46 -2.48 8.43
C ASP A 152 -7.13 -1.39 9.47
N ALA A 153 -7.12 -0.11 9.05
CA ALA A 153 -6.99 1.05 9.92
C ALA A 153 -7.46 2.32 9.21
N TYR A 154 -7.95 3.29 9.99
CA TYR A 154 -8.30 4.63 9.50
C TYR A 154 -8.04 5.73 10.53
N GLU A 155 -7.82 6.95 10.04
CA GLU A 155 -7.67 8.18 10.82
C GLU A 155 -8.47 9.31 10.14
N VAL A 156 -9.13 10.16 10.93
CA VAL A 156 -9.75 11.40 10.43
C VAL A 156 -8.77 12.54 10.66
N VAL A 157 -8.43 13.27 9.60
CA VAL A 157 -7.39 14.31 9.62
C VAL A 157 -7.82 15.54 8.83
N PRO A 158 -7.35 16.74 9.19
CA PRO A 158 -7.51 17.93 8.36
C PRO A 158 -6.74 17.79 7.03
N GLY A 159 -7.12 18.57 6.03
CA GLY A 159 -6.56 18.47 4.67
C GLY A 159 -5.04 18.65 4.57
N ASP A 160 -4.44 19.45 5.44
CA ASP A 160 -2.99 19.69 5.48
C ASP A 160 -2.19 18.51 6.06
N GLU A 161 -2.84 17.57 6.74
CA GLU A 161 -2.22 16.37 7.32
C GLU A 161 -2.42 15.10 6.48
N VAL A 162 -3.16 15.18 5.37
CA VAL A 162 -3.50 14.02 4.52
C VAL A 162 -2.25 13.33 3.99
N GLU A 163 -1.35 14.06 3.33
CA GLU A 163 -0.15 13.47 2.72
C GLU A 163 0.82 12.89 3.76
N ASN A 164 0.92 13.51 4.93
CA ASN A 164 1.71 12.98 6.06
C ASN A 164 1.13 11.63 6.53
N THR A 165 -0.19 11.55 6.64
CA THR A 165 -0.89 10.35 7.11
C THR A 165 -0.85 9.23 6.06
N LEU A 166 -1.03 9.56 4.77
CA LEU A 166 -0.84 8.63 3.65
C LEU A 166 0.57 8.05 3.66
N ARG A 167 1.59 8.89 3.87
CA ARG A 167 2.99 8.44 3.99
C ARG A 167 3.20 7.53 5.19
N LYS A 168 2.64 7.86 6.36
CA LYS A 168 2.68 7.01 7.57
C LYS A 168 2.09 5.62 7.29
N TYR A 169 0.88 5.53 6.73
CA TYR A 169 0.22 4.26 6.45
C TYR A 169 0.97 3.41 5.42
N ARG A 170 1.51 4.03 4.37
CA ARG A 170 2.37 3.32 3.41
C ARG A 170 3.59 2.69 4.09
N LYS A 171 4.25 3.42 5.01
CA LYS A 171 5.38 2.91 5.81
C LYS A 171 4.96 1.72 6.68
N GLU A 172 3.88 1.87 7.45
CA GLU A 172 3.40 0.83 8.35
C GLU A 172 2.98 -0.45 7.61
N SER A 173 2.36 -0.35 6.44
CA SER A 173 1.92 -1.50 5.62
C SER A 173 3.07 -2.31 5.02
N LEU A 174 4.30 -1.81 5.07
CA LEU A 174 5.51 -2.57 4.69
C LEU A 174 6.01 -3.49 5.80
N LEU A 175 5.56 -3.23 7.03
CA LEU A 175 6.06 -3.85 8.24
C LEU A 175 5.11 -4.94 8.76
N SER A 176 3.84 -4.87 8.34
CA SER A 176 2.81 -5.91 8.50
C SER A 176 3.05 -7.11 7.60
#